data_AF-A0A1H8YR96-F1
#
_entry.id   AF-A0A1H8YR96-F1
#
_cell.length_a   1.000
_cell.length_b   1.000
_cell.length_c   1.000
_cell.angle_alpha   90.00
_cell.angle_beta   90.00
_cell.angle_gamma   90.00
#
_symmetry.space_group_name_H-M   'P 1'
#
loop_
_entity.id
_entity.type
_entity.pdbx_description
1 polymer ?
#
loop_
_entity_poly.entity_id
_entity_poly.type
_entity_poly.pdbx_seq_one_letter_code
_entity_poly.pdbx_strand_id
1 'polypeptide(L)'
;MKNEIFKKLLFVLALFTVSFSAVAQDGEEVVEEAPEVVIDMDFNKSLYANNFGNMYMSETPKAVLMAMVVPQSYESGKAELKKSMEPDLKNFKVQEFTENGVKYFACTGIMNQNNEEVYVEVMVKKVVDDSCLMVTSMYEVGVKTKYEKEAKKAILSAKVID
;
A
#
# COMPACT_ATOMS: atom_id res chain seq x y z
N MET A 1 -4.44 9.99 -16.59
CA MET A 1 -3.25 9.86 -15.71
C MET A 1 -3.60 9.64 -14.24
N LYS A 2 -4.46 10.44 -13.58
CA LYS A 2 -4.75 10.27 -12.12
C LYS A 2 -5.25 8.86 -11.72
N ASN A 3 -6.25 8.32 -12.43
CA ASN A 3 -6.77 6.97 -12.19
C ASN A 3 -5.77 5.82 -12.47
N GLU A 4 -4.71 6.04 -13.26
CA GLU A 4 -3.80 4.94 -13.64
C GLU A 4 -2.96 4.47 -12.45
N ILE A 5 -2.64 5.36 -11.52
CA ILE A 5 -1.83 5.02 -10.34
C ILE A 5 -2.66 4.27 -9.31
N PHE A 6 -3.93 4.64 -9.18
CA PHE A 6 -4.90 3.91 -8.37
C PHE A 6 -5.20 2.52 -8.94
N LYS A 7 -5.24 2.39 -10.27
CA LYS A 7 -5.27 1.09 -10.95
C LYS A 7 -4.00 0.29 -10.69
N LYS A 8 -2.80 0.90 -10.65
CA LYS A 8 -1.56 0.20 -10.27
C LYS A 8 -1.60 -0.31 -8.81
N LEU A 9 -2.17 0.44 -7.87
CA LEU A 9 -2.43 -0.04 -6.51
C LEU A 9 -3.41 -1.22 -6.50
N LEU A 10 -4.51 -1.12 -7.26
CA LEU A 10 -5.46 -2.23 -7.44
C LEU A 10 -4.82 -3.44 -8.12
N PHE A 11 -3.86 -3.21 -9.02
CA PHE A 11 -3.08 -4.27 -9.64
C PHE A 11 -2.18 -4.97 -8.63
N VAL A 12 -1.53 -4.25 -7.70
CA VAL A 12 -0.79 -4.86 -6.58
C VAL A 12 -1.72 -5.62 -5.64
N LEU A 13 -2.90 -5.06 -5.34
CA LEU A 13 -3.97 -5.74 -4.60
C LEU A 13 -4.39 -7.04 -5.33
N ALA A 14 -4.45 -7.01 -6.67
CA ALA A 14 -4.75 -8.14 -7.53
C ALA A 14 -3.58 -9.13 -7.63
N LEU A 15 -2.31 -8.71 -7.64
CA LEU A 15 -1.14 -9.60 -7.63
C LEU A 15 -1.12 -10.48 -6.38
N PHE A 16 -1.55 -9.91 -5.24
CA PHE A 16 -1.74 -10.63 -3.99
C PHE A 16 -2.82 -11.74 -4.13
N THR A 17 -3.71 -11.67 -5.14
CA THR A 17 -4.72 -12.70 -5.45
C THR A 17 -4.18 -13.85 -6.31
N VAL A 18 -3.15 -13.63 -7.15
CA VAL A 18 -2.76 -14.57 -8.22
C VAL A 18 -1.69 -15.60 -7.80
N SER A 19 -1.18 -15.55 -6.57
CA SER A 19 -0.08 -16.41 -6.14
C SER A 19 -0.39 -17.92 -6.01
N PHE A 20 -1.56 -18.42 -6.42
CA PHE A 20 -1.82 -19.86 -6.48
C PHE A 20 -2.68 -20.27 -7.68
N SER A 21 -2.12 -20.18 -8.89
CA SER A 21 -2.34 -21.10 -10.01
C SER A 21 -1.48 -20.66 -11.19
N ALA A 22 -0.40 -21.38 -11.47
CA ALA A 22 0.40 -21.15 -12.67
C ALA A 22 -0.42 -21.44 -13.94
N VAL A 23 -0.74 -20.41 -14.74
CA VAL A 23 -0.86 -20.51 -16.20
C VAL A 23 -0.51 -19.17 -16.84
N ALA A 24 0.36 -19.24 -17.84
CA ALA A 24 0.80 -18.18 -18.73
C ALA A 24 -0.35 -17.43 -19.43
N GLN A 25 -0.21 -16.11 -19.55
CA GLN A 25 -0.74 -15.37 -20.69
C GLN A 25 0.37 -14.48 -21.25
N ASP A 26 0.74 -14.80 -22.49
CA ASP A 26 1.51 -13.98 -23.41
C ASP A 26 0.95 -12.56 -23.42
N GLY A 27 1.80 -11.59 -23.12
CA GLY A 27 1.46 -10.19 -23.05
C GLY A 27 2.49 -9.49 -22.20
N GLU A 28 3.54 -8.99 -22.84
CA GLU A 28 4.42 -7.97 -22.27
C GLU A 28 3.56 -6.74 -21.92
N GLU A 29 2.91 -6.76 -20.76
CA GLU A 29 2.69 -5.52 -20.04
C GLU A 29 4.07 -5.05 -19.62
N VAL A 30 4.60 -4.10 -20.39
CA VAL A 30 5.65 -3.22 -19.92
C VAL A 30 5.10 -2.62 -18.63
N VAL A 31 5.49 -3.21 -17.49
CA VAL A 31 5.31 -2.60 -16.19
C VAL A 31 6.12 -1.31 -16.31
N GLU A 32 5.46 -0.21 -16.66
CA GLU A 32 6.07 1.12 -16.63
C GLU A 32 6.76 1.22 -15.28
N GLU A 33 8.10 1.17 -15.30
CA GLU A 33 8.94 1.27 -14.13
C GLU A 33 8.45 2.50 -13.38
N ALA A 34 7.88 2.25 -12.19
CA ALA A 34 7.51 3.36 -11.32
C ALA A 34 8.77 4.23 -11.15
N PRO A 35 8.65 5.56 -11.27
CA PRO A 35 9.82 6.44 -11.29
C PRO A 35 10.75 6.09 -10.13
N GLU A 36 12.07 6.16 -10.37
CA GLU A 36 13.20 5.81 -9.47
C GLU A 36 13.24 6.57 -8.13
N VAL A 37 12.10 7.02 -7.62
CA VAL A 37 11.98 7.65 -6.31
C VAL A 37 12.20 6.59 -5.25
N VAL A 38 13.35 6.64 -4.58
CA VAL A 38 13.64 5.78 -3.45
C VAL A 38 12.89 6.30 -2.23
N ILE A 39 12.16 5.40 -1.56
CA ILE A 39 11.40 5.73 -0.35
C ILE A 39 12.01 4.97 0.82
N ASP A 40 12.59 5.72 1.75
CA ASP A 40 13.09 5.17 3.01
C ASP A 40 11.93 4.90 3.96
N MET A 41 11.90 3.69 4.53
CA MET A 41 10.90 3.22 5.49
C MET A 41 11.62 2.44 6.60
N ASP A 42 11.30 2.77 7.85
CA ASP A 42 11.83 2.12 9.03
C ASP A 42 10.89 1.00 9.52
N PHE A 43 11.34 -0.24 9.41
CA PHE A 43 10.65 -1.44 9.88
C PHE A 43 11.63 -2.63 9.92
N ASN A 44 11.21 -3.73 10.54
CA ASN A 44 11.98 -4.96 10.51
C ASN A 44 11.91 -5.63 9.11
N LYS A 45 12.91 -5.33 8.27
CA LYS A 45 13.06 -5.92 6.93
C LYS A 45 13.14 -7.45 6.95
N SER A 46 13.58 -8.09 8.05
CA SER A 46 13.62 -9.55 8.13
C SER A 46 12.23 -10.19 8.13
N LEU A 47 11.17 -9.42 8.40
CA LEU A 47 9.78 -9.89 8.28
C LEU A 47 9.28 -9.94 6.84
N TYR A 48 10.00 -9.31 5.91
CA TYR A 48 9.66 -9.18 4.50
C TYR A 48 10.84 -9.68 3.67
N ALA A 49 10.90 -11.00 3.45
CA ALA A 49 12.04 -11.67 2.84
C ALA A 49 12.33 -11.21 1.40
N ASN A 50 11.31 -10.77 0.68
CA ASN A 50 11.41 -10.35 -0.71
C ASN A 50 11.18 -8.85 -0.83
N ASN A 51 11.89 -8.18 -1.75
CA ASN A 51 11.62 -6.78 -2.07
C ASN A 51 11.82 -6.51 -3.57
N PHE A 52 11.08 -5.51 -4.06
CA PHE A 52 11.19 -4.99 -5.41
C PHE A 52 10.96 -3.48 -5.36
N GLY A 53 12.04 -2.70 -5.46
CA GLY A 53 11.99 -1.25 -5.25
C GLY A 53 11.45 -0.89 -3.87
N ASN A 54 10.35 -0.12 -3.82
CA ASN A 54 9.69 0.30 -2.58
C ASN A 54 8.61 -0.68 -2.09
N MET A 55 8.57 -1.89 -2.64
CA MET A 55 7.68 -2.98 -2.23
C MET A 55 8.44 -4.05 -1.46
N TYR A 56 7.90 -4.47 -0.33
CA TYR A 56 8.47 -5.46 0.58
C TYR A 56 7.41 -6.53 0.87
N MET A 57 7.78 -7.80 0.79
CA MET A 57 6.84 -8.91 0.77
C MET A 57 7.29 -10.08 1.65
N SER A 58 6.33 -10.77 2.23
CA SER A 58 6.47 -12.04 2.94
C SER A 58 5.51 -13.05 2.34
N GLU A 59 5.97 -14.27 2.10
CA GLU A 59 5.14 -15.35 1.55
C GLU A 59 4.48 -16.20 2.64
N THR A 60 5.12 -16.33 3.81
CA THR A 60 4.61 -17.14 4.91
C THR A 60 4.99 -16.53 6.26
N PRO A 61 4.06 -15.89 6.97
CA PRO A 61 2.69 -15.55 6.53
C PRO A 61 2.68 -14.48 5.43
N LYS A 62 1.59 -14.34 4.68
CA LYS A 62 1.48 -13.35 3.62
C LYS A 62 1.39 -11.93 4.19
N ALA A 63 2.28 -11.07 3.73
CA ALA A 63 2.26 -9.65 4.04
C ALA A 63 2.93 -8.84 2.93
N VAL A 64 2.42 -7.64 2.65
CA VAL A 64 3.05 -6.66 1.76
C VAL A 64 3.07 -5.30 2.45
N LEU A 65 4.18 -4.59 2.26
CA LEU A 65 4.34 -3.20 2.57
C LEU A 65 4.87 -2.51 1.31
N MET A 66 4.20 -1.47 0.84
CA MET A 66 4.56 -0.75 -0.37
C MET A 66 4.45 0.75 -0.14
N ALA A 67 5.39 1.52 -0.66
CA ALA A 67 5.28 2.97 -0.74
C ALA A 67 5.47 3.47 -2.17
N MET A 68 4.74 4.53 -2.53
CA MET A 68 4.90 5.19 -3.82
C MET A 68 4.55 6.69 -3.73
N VAL A 69 5.22 7.50 -4.53
CA VAL A 69 4.83 8.90 -4.73
C VAL A 69 3.77 8.96 -5.83
N VAL A 70 2.67 9.65 -5.55
CA VAL A 70 1.59 9.90 -6.50
C VAL A 70 1.56 11.40 -6.83
N PRO A 71 1.61 11.80 -8.12
CA PRO A 71 1.51 13.19 -8.57
C PRO A 71 0.07 13.69 -8.47
N GLN A 72 -0.45 13.75 -7.25
CA GLN A 72 -1.73 14.33 -6.90
C GLN A 72 -1.66 15.04 -5.56
N SER A 73 -2.48 16.07 -5.39
CA SER A 73 -2.59 16.76 -4.11
C SER A 73 -3.17 15.85 -3.03
N TYR A 74 -2.83 16.14 -1.77
CA TYR A 74 -3.35 15.44 -0.61
C TYR A 74 -4.89 15.32 -0.62
N GLU A 75 -5.61 16.42 -0.85
CA GLU A 75 -7.08 16.42 -0.86
C GLU A 75 -7.67 15.56 -1.99
N SER A 76 -7.05 15.59 -3.18
CA SER A 76 -7.46 14.72 -4.30
C SER A 76 -7.21 13.25 -3.96
N GLY A 77 -6.05 12.94 -3.38
CA GLY A 77 -5.69 11.58 -3.01
C GLY A 77 -6.60 10.99 -1.93
N LYS A 78 -6.99 11.78 -0.92
CA LYS A 78 -7.99 11.36 0.07
C LYS A 78 -9.32 10.97 -0.56
N ALA A 79 -9.85 11.84 -1.42
CA ALA A 79 -11.15 11.65 -2.04
C ALA A 79 -11.16 10.39 -2.93
N GLU A 80 -10.10 10.20 -3.72
CA GLU A 80 -9.94 9.04 -4.59
C GLU A 80 -9.73 7.75 -3.80
N LEU A 81 -8.93 7.79 -2.73
CA LEU A 81 -8.69 6.66 -1.84
C LEU A 81 -9.97 6.17 -1.19
N LYS A 82 -10.75 7.08 -0.60
CA LYS A 82 -12.02 6.75 0.03
C LYS A 82 -12.97 6.10 -0.98
N LYS A 83 -13.15 6.74 -2.14
CA LYS A 83 -14.07 6.28 -3.19
C LYS A 83 -13.73 4.86 -3.67
N SER A 84 -12.44 4.55 -3.77
CA SER A 84 -11.97 3.26 -4.30
C SER A 84 -12.02 2.13 -3.27
N MET A 85 -11.84 2.41 -1.98
CA MET A 85 -11.78 1.37 -0.94
C MET A 85 -13.11 1.09 -0.24
N GLU A 86 -14.01 2.07 -0.16
CA GLU A 86 -15.29 1.94 0.56
C GLU A 86 -16.20 0.80 0.05
N PRO A 87 -16.34 0.53 -1.26
CA PRO A 87 -17.26 -0.50 -1.76
C PRO A 87 -16.84 -1.94 -1.43
N ASP A 88 -15.53 -2.20 -1.29
CA ASP A 88 -14.98 -3.57 -1.36
C ASP A 88 -14.46 -4.11 -0.02
N LEU A 89 -14.47 -3.29 1.04
CA LEU A 89 -13.88 -3.64 2.33
C LEU A 89 -14.92 -3.84 3.44
N LYS A 90 -14.84 -4.99 4.11
CA LYS A 90 -15.50 -5.20 5.40
C LYS A 90 -14.85 -4.31 6.45
N ASN A 91 -15.65 -3.82 7.40
CA ASN A 91 -15.18 -3.00 8.51
C ASN A 91 -14.39 -1.76 8.04
N PHE A 92 -14.79 -1.17 6.91
CA PHE A 92 -14.16 0.02 6.36
C PHE A 92 -14.14 1.15 7.39
N LYS A 93 -12.96 1.71 7.62
CA LYS A 93 -12.75 2.85 8.53
C LYS A 93 -11.83 3.86 7.88
N VAL A 94 -12.10 5.12 8.20
CA VAL A 94 -11.29 6.26 7.79
C VAL A 94 -10.80 6.98 9.03
N GLN A 95 -9.55 7.44 8.98
CA GLN A 95 -8.96 8.26 10.03
C GLN A 95 -8.16 9.42 9.42
N GLU A 96 -8.34 10.62 9.97
CA GLU A 96 -7.45 11.77 9.72
C GLU A 96 -6.72 12.11 11.01
N PHE A 97 -5.42 12.36 10.91
CA PHE A 97 -4.61 12.77 12.04
C PHE A 97 -3.40 13.60 11.60
N THR A 98 -2.72 14.21 12.57
CA THR A 98 -1.51 14.99 12.35
C THR A 98 -0.43 14.51 13.30
N GLU A 99 0.73 14.16 12.75
CA GLU A 99 1.90 13.70 13.51
C GLU A 99 3.10 14.53 13.04
N ASN A 100 3.85 15.14 13.97
CA ASN A 100 5.01 15.99 13.65
C ASN A 100 4.73 17.11 12.62
N GLY A 101 3.52 17.70 12.67
CA GLY A 101 3.08 18.76 11.75
C GLY A 101 2.70 18.28 10.35
N VAL A 102 2.76 16.97 10.07
CA VAL A 102 2.35 16.37 8.81
C VAL A 102 0.95 15.79 8.93
N LYS A 103 0.09 16.05 7.94
CA LYS A 103 -1.27 15.50 7.88
C LYS A 103 -1.27 14.13 7.20
N TYR A 104 -2.07 13.24 7.77
CA TYR A 104 -2.27 11.88 7.33
C TYR A 104 -3.74 11.57 7.17
N PHE A 105 -4.06 10.81 6.13
CA PHE A 105 -5.37 10.20 5.92
C PHE A 105 -5.18 8.71 5.69
N ALA A 106 -5.83 7.89 6.49
CA ALA A 106 -5.75 6.44 6.43
C ALA A 106 -7.12 5.84 6.16
N CYS A 107 -7.18 4.91 5.21
CA CYS A 107 -8.29 4.00 4.98
C CYS A 107 -7.88 2.60 5.42
N THR A 108 -8.72 1.94 6.21
CA THR A 108 -8.48 0.57 6.67
C THR A 108 -9.70 -0.29 6.44
N GLY A 109 -9.49 -1.60 6.32
CA GLY A 109 -10.57 -2.56 6.22
C GLY A 109 -10.06 -3.98 6.11
N ILE A 110 -10.98 -4.90 5.88
CA ILE A 110 -10.70 -6.32 5.66
C ILE A 110 -11.27 -6.70 4.30
N MET A 111 -10.43 -7.26 3.44
CA MET A 111 -10.88 -7.90 2.21
C MET A 111 -10.79 -9.42 2.34
N ASN A 112 -11.64 -10.13 1.61
CA ASN A 112 -11.51 -11.57 1.46
C ASN A 112 -10.72 -11.85 0.18
N GLN A 113 -9.65 -12.63 0.29
CA GLN A 113 -8.79 -12.99 -0.80
C GLN A 113 -8.50 -14.49 -0.69
N ASN A 114 -8.90 -15.26 -1.70
CA ASN A 114 -8.69 -16.71 -1.73
C ASN A 114 -9.19 -17.43 -0.46
N ASN A 115 -10.36 -17.03 0.06
CA ASN A 115 -10.96 -17.48 1.33
C ASN A 115 -10.18 -17.11 2.60
N GLU A 116 -9.13 -16.30 2.49
CA GLU A 116 -8.39 -15.73 3.63
C GLU A 116 -8.82 -14.29 3.86
N GLU A 117 -8.95 -13.88 5.12
CA GLU A 117 -9.17 -12.48 5.46
C GLU A 117 -7.83 -11.75 5.55
N VAL A 118 -7.70 -10.69 4.76
CA VAL A 118 -6.52 -9.84 4.70
C VAL A 118 -6.90 -8.46 5.22
N TYR A 119 -6.14 -7.99 6.19
CA TYR A 119 -6.21 -6.60 6.64
C TYR A 119 -5.50 -5.72 5.62
N VAL A 120 -6.14 -4.60 5.27
CA VAL A 120 -5.58 -3.58 4.37
C VAL A 120 -5.57 -2.25 5.09
N GLU A 121 -4.46 -1.53 5.01
CA GLU A 121 -4.30 -0.15 5.43
C GLU A 121 -3.60 0.62 4.32
N VAL A 122 -4.22 1.69 3.83
CA VAL A 122 -3.62 2.61 2.88
C VAL A 122 -3.63 4.00 3.50
N MET A 123 -2.45 4.61 3.57
CA MET A 123 -2.25 5.95 4.08
C MET A 123 -1.77 6.88 2.98
N VAL A 124 -2.31 8.09 2.95
CA VAL A 124 -1.81 9.23 2.18
C VAL A 124 -1.16 10.24 3.12
N LYS A 125 0.08 10.62 2.80
CA LYS A 125 0.89 11.64 3.47
C LYS A 125 1.18 12.78 2.50
N LYS A 126 1.02 14.03 2.93
CA LYS A 126 1.42 15.20 2.13
C LYS A 126 2.95 15.29 2.05
N VAL A 127 3.51 15.43 0.84
CA VAL A 127 4.96 15.64 0.62
C VAL A 127 5.22 17.04 0.07
N VAL A 128 4.72 17.34 -1.14
CA VAL A 128 4.69 18.70 -1.74
C VAL A 128 3.27 19.01 -2.20
N ASP A 129 2.98 20.22 -2.67
CA ASP A 129 1.60 20.64 -2.94
C ASP A 129 0.89 19.78 -4.02
N ASP A 130 1.65 19.32 -5.02
CA ASP A 130 1.13 18.55 -6.15
C ASP A 130 1.47 17.05 -6.10
N SER A 131 2.03 16.56 -4.99
CA SER A 131 2.26 15.13 -4.81
C SER A 131 2.08 14.65 -3.37
N CYS A 132 1.65 13.40 -3.24
CA CYS A 132 1.49 12.73 -1.97
C CYS A 132 2.28 11.42 -1.95
N LEU A 133 2.79 11.07 -0.77
CA LEU A 133 3.32 9.74 -0.51
C LEU A 133 2.17 8.84 -0.08
N MET A 134 1.97 7.75 -0.79
CA MET A 134 0.99 6.73 -0.45
C MET A 134 1.73 5.50 0.06
N VAL A 135 1.37 5.02 1.24
CA VAL A 135 1.91 3.81 1.85
C VAL A 135 0.78 2.82 2.04
N THR A 136 0.98 1.60 1.59
CA THR A 136 0.02 0.50 1.70
C THR A 136 0.63 -0.63 2.51
N SER A 137 -0.12 -1.13 3.49
CA SER A 137 0.18 -2.33 4.25
C SER A 137 -0.95 -3.33 4.09
N MET A 138 -0.60 -4.58 3.82
CA MET A 138 -1.51 -5.71 3.75
C MET A 138 -0.93 -6.89 4.50
N TYR A 139 -1.75 -7.62 5.26
CA TYR A 139 -1.33 -8.87 5.88
C TYR A 139 -2.53 -9.73 6.27
N GLU A 140 -2.34 -11.04 6.35
CA GLU A 140 -3.36 -11.95 6.88
C GLU A 140 -3.82 -11.50 8.28
N VAL A 141 -5.13 -11.49 8.52
CA VAL A 141 -5.69 -11.05 9.81
C VAL A 141 -5.12 -11.87 10.99
N GLY A 142 -4.82 -13.15 10.77
CA GLY A 142 -4.24 -14.05 11.76
C GLY A 142 -2.85 -13.65 12.28
N VAL A 143 -2.11 -12.80 11.55
CA VAL A 143 -0.73 -12.39 11.92
C VAL A 143 -0.61 -10.92 12.30
N LYS A 144 -1.76 -10.26 12.56
CA LYS A 144 -1.83 -8.85 12.92
C LYS A 144 -0.82 -8.43 13.99
N THR A 145 -0.69 -9.20 15.08
CA THR A 145 0.23 -8.87 16.19
C THR A 145 1.71 -8.83 15.78
N LYS A 146 2.08 -9.56 14.71
CA LYS A 146 3.44 -9.61 14.17
C LYS A 146 3.72 -8.44 13.23
N TYR A 147 2.75 -8.03 12.42
CA TYR A 147 2.96 -7.04 11.34
C TYR A 147 2.45 -5.64 11.65
N GLU A 148 1.41 -5.46 12.47
CA GLU A 148 0.77 -4.16 12.70
C GLU A 148 1.75 -3.09 13.18
N LYS A 149 2.63 -3.44 14.13
CA LYS A 149 3.60 -2.49 14.67
C LYS A 149 4.62 -2.06 13.61
N GLU A 150 5.14 -3.01 12.84
CA GLU A 150 6.14 -2.76 11.81
C GLU A 150 5.56 -2.00 10.61
N ALA A 151 4.32 -2.33 10.22
CA ALA A 151 3.56 -1.59 9.23
C ALA A 151 3.37 -0.13 9.64
N LYS A 152 2.87 0.13 10.86
CA LYS A 152 2.71 1.51 11.36
C LYS A 152 4.04 2.26 11.41
N LYS A 153 5.13 1.59 11.81
CA LYS A 153 6.47 2.18 11.84
C LYS A 153 6.92 2.60 10.44
N ALA A 154 6.79 1.71 9.45
CA ALA A 154 7.11 2.01 8.07
C ALA A 154 6.28 3.17 7.53
N ILE A 155 4.97 3.11 7.75
CA ILE A 155 4.00 4.10 7.29
C ILE A 155 4.35 5.51 7.81
N LEU A 156 4.62 5.66 9.10
CA LEU A 156 4.91 6.96 9.72
C LEU A 156 6.32 7.48 9.39
N SER A 157 7.29 6.59 9.21
CA SER A 157 8.67 6.95 8.86
C SER A 157 8.88 7.23 7.37
N ALA A 158 7.98 6.77 6.51
CA ALA A 158 8.11 6.82 5.07
C ALA A 158 8.47 8.22 4.56
N LYS A 159 9.59 8.34 3.85
CA LYS A 159 10.08 9.61 3.28
C LYS A 159 10.79 9.35 1.96
N VAL A 160 10.61 10.28 1.02
CA VAL A 160 11.42 10.30 -0.19
C VAL A 160 12.86 10.66 0.18
N ILE A 161 13.82 9.95 -0.39
CA ILE A 161 15.24 10.25 -0.28
C ILE A 161 15.84 10.47 -1.67
N ASP A 162 16.77 11.41 -1.76
CA ASP A 162 17.54 11.72 -2.98
C ASP A 162 18.74 10.77 -3.16
#